data_AF-A0A0Q4NHE6-F1
#
_entry.id   AF-A0A0Q4NHE6-F1
#
_cell.length_a   1.000
_cell.length_b   1.000
_cell.length_c   1.000
_cell.angle_alpha   90.00
_cell.angle_beta   90.00
_cell.angle_gamma   90.00
#
_symmetry.space_group_name_H-M   'P 1'
#
loop_
_entity.id
_entity.type
_entity.pdbx_description
1 polymer ?
#
loop_
_entity_poly.entity_id
_entity_poly.type
_entity_poly.pdbx_seq_one_letter_code
_entity_poly.pdbx_strand_id
1 'polypeptide(L)'
;MDMNRAISFQELTYMDFAPVLAQAIHDLLTKGGVFKQGHMVVRKNVSNQAFTDPVTQRVMTLPENAVYAHSTVDSPLTGKANSWRILGRPEHLGSIAAYLADHTPKAERYALMIDVMNAMNAPTPEHTVKGLTASLSPVQKAWATSTPGIGNIW
;
A
#
# COMPACT_ATOMS: atom_id res chain seq x y z
N MET A 1 10.10 1.80 -34.37
CA MET A 1 9.23 2.79 -33.69
C MET A 1 9.64 2.78 -32.23
N ASP A 2 10.59 3.65 -31.89
CA ASP A 2 11.15 3.77 -30.54
C ASP A 2 10.17 4.50 -29.62
N MET A 3 9.47 3.74 -28.80
CA MET A 3 8.56 4.24 -27.76
C MET A 3 9.32 4.37 -26.43
N ASN A 4 10.36 5.21 -26.41
CA ASN A 4 11.01 5.68 -25.18
C ASN A 4 10.72 7.17 -25.01
N ARG A 5 9.43 7.53 -24.96
CA ARG A 5 9.03 8.89 -24.58
C ARG A 5 9.16 8.99 -23.06
N ALA A 6 10.20 9.67 -22.61
CA ALA A 6 10.29 10.14 -21.24
C ALA A 6 9.09 11.05 -20.99
N ILE A 7 8.16 10.60 -20.15
CA ILE A 7 6.97 11.38 -19.75
C ILE A 7 7.47 12.60 -18.97
N SER A 8 7.05 13.80 -19.36
CA SER A 8 7.43 15.03 -18.68
C SER A 8 6.67 15.19 -17.34
N PHE A 9 7.26 15.93 -16.39
CA PHE A 9 6.62 16.20 -15.09
C PHE A 9 5.23 16.86 -15.23
N GLN A 10 5.05 17.71 -16.24
CA GLN A 10 3.75 18.30 -16.55
C GLN A 10 2.74 17.26 -17.02
N GLU A 11 3.12 16.33 -17.89
CA GLU A 11 2.22 15.25 -18.35
C GLU A 11 1.81 14.31 -17.19
N LEU A 12 2.71 14.05 -16.23
CA LEU A 12 2.36 13.32 -15.01
C LEU A 12 1.31 14.05 -14.16
N THR A 13 1.35 15.39 -14.08
CA THR A 13 0.37 16.16 -13.30
C THR A 13 -1.03 16.17 -13.90
N TYR A 14 -1.17 15.92 -15.21
CA TYR A 14 -2.47 15.86 -15.89
C TYR A 14 -3.03 14.45 -16.04
N MET A 15 -2.21 13.41 -15.87
CA MET A 15 -2.64 12.02 -16.02
C MET A 15 -3.52 11.62 -14.83
N ASP A 16 -4.71 11.10 -15.13
CA ASP A 16 -5.56 10.52 -14.10
C ASP A 16 -5.16 9.07 -13.83
N PHE A 17 -4.38 8.88 -12.77
CA PHE A 17 -3.94 7.57 -12.33
C PHE A 17 -4.99 6.81 -11.49
N ALA A 18 -6.15 7.39 -11.19
CA ALA A 18 -7.13 6.75 -10.29
C ALA A 18 -7.55 5.34 -10.76
N PRO A 19 -7.86 5.07 -12.04
CA PRO A 19 -8.24 3.72 -12.47
C PRO A 19 -7.11 2.69 -12.29
N VAL A 20 -5.87 3.09 -12.56
CA VAL A 20 -4.69 2.21 -12.45
C VAL A 20 -4.36 1.95 -10.98
N LEU A 21 -4.41 3.00 -10.16
CA LEU A 21 -4.23 2.90 -8.72
C LEU A 21 -5.32 2.03 -8.07
N ALA A 22 -6.58 2.20 -8.47
CA ALA A 22 -7.69 1.37 -7.99
C ALA A 22 -7.45 -0.12 -8.29
N GLN A 23 -7.02 -0.43 -9.52
CA GLN A 23 -6.67 -1.81 -9.88
C GLN A 23 -5.51 -2.35 -9.03
N ALA A 24 -4.45 -1.56 -8.85
CA ALA A 24 -3.29 -1.97 -8.04
C ALA A 24 -3.68 -2.22 -6.56
N ILE A 25 -4.52 -1.37 -5.98
CA ILE A 25 -5.04 -1.54 -4.61
C ILE A 25 -5.89 -2.81 -4.52
N HIS A 26 -6.78 -3.03 -5.49
CA HIS A 26 -7.61 -4.23 -5.55
C HIS A 26 -6.75 -5.51 -5.56
N ASP A 27 -5.72 -5.55 -6.40
CA ASP A 27 -4.86 -6.72 -6.55
C ASP A 27 -4.01 -6.96 -5.30
N LEU A 28 -3.47 -5.89 -4.70
CA LEU A 28 -2.75 -5.95 -3.42
C LEU A 28 -3.61 -6.58 -2.33
N LEU A 29 -4.83 -6.06 -2.14
CA LEU A 29 -5.74 -6.53 -1.09
C LEU A 29 -6.27 -7.94 -1.38
N THR A 30 -6.47 -8.30 -2.65
CA THR A 30 -6.88 -9.65 -3.05
C THR A 30 -5.82 -10.69 -2.67
N LYS A 31 -4.54 -10.34 -2.80
CA LYS A 31 -3.38 -11.17 -2.42
C LYS A 31 -3.11 -11.23 -0.91
N GLY A 32 -3.94 -10.57 -0.09
CA GLY A 32 -3.73 -10.49 1.37
C GLY A 32 -2.70 -9.44 1.78
N GLY A 33 -2.27 -8.58 0.86
CA GLY A 33 -1.40 -7.44 1.14
C GLY A 33 -2.10 -6.37 1.97
N VAL A 34 -1.31 -5.40 2.41
CA VAL A 34 -1.76 -4.28 3.23
C VAL A 34 -1.56 -2.99 2.46
N PHE A 35 -2.65 -2.28 2.18
CA PHE A 35 -2.60 -0.95 1.62
C PHE A 35 -2.31 0.06 2.73
N LYS A 36 -1.39 0.99 2.48
CA LYS A 36 -1.03 2.07 3.40
C LYS A 36 -0.96 3.39 2.65
N GLN A 37 -1.56 4.42 3.21
CA GLN A 37 -1.48 5.77 2.70
C GLN A 37 -1.56 6.75 3.87
N GLY A 38 -0.47 7.50 4.08
CA GLY A 38 -0.37 8.42 5.21
C GLY A 38 -0.70 7.73 6.53
N HIS A 39 -1.77 8.19 7.18
CA HIS A 39 -2.26 7.67 8.45
C HIS A 39 -3.25 6.51 8.34
N MET A 40 -3.56 6.04 7.14
CA MET A 40 -4.57 5.01 6.90
C MET A 40 -3.93 3.70 6.47
N VAL A 41 -4.47 2.61 7.01
CA VAL A 41 -4.12 1.23 6.68
C VAL A 41 -5.40 0.50 6.31
N VAL A 42 -5.37 -0.22 5.20
CA VAL A 42 -6.49 -1.06 4.74
C VAL A 42 -6.00 -2.48 4.50
N ARG A 43 -6.77 -3.46 4.96
CA ARG A 43 -6.48 -4.87 4.78
C ARG A 43 -7.77 -5.65 4.53
N LYS A 44 -7.73 -6.58 3.59
CA LYS A 44 -8.73 -7.65 3.49
C LYS A 44 -8.35 -8.77 4.46
N ASN A 45 -9.27 -9.15 5.33
CA ASN A 45 -9.07 -10.24 6.28
C ASN A 45 -9.88 -11.47 5.90
N VAL A 46 -9.29 -12.65 6.07
CA VAL A 46 -10.01 -13.93 6.05
C VAL A 46 -10.35 -14.28 7.50
N SER A 47 -11.60 -14.69 7.75
CA SER A 47 -12.15 -14.88 9.11
C SER A 47 -11.20 -15.62 10.05
N ASN A 48 -11.07 -15.15 11.30
CA ASN A 48 -10.26 -15.76 12.35
C ASN A 48 -8.74 -15.84 12.09
N GLN A 49 -8.23 -15.19 11.05
CA GLN A 49 -6.79 -15.06 10.84
C GLN A 49 -6.22 -13.99 11.78
N ALA A 50 -5.24 -14.39 12.60
CA ALA A 50 -4.47 -13.45 13.39
C ALA A 50 -3.51 -12.67 12.49
N PHE A 51 -3.34 -11.39 12.76
CA PHE A 51 -2.33 -10.57 12.10
C PHE A 51 -1.73 -9.53 13.03
N THR A 52 -0.51 -9.09 12.68
CA THR A 52 0.14 -7.96 13.33
C THR A 52 -0.37 -6.67 12.71
N ASP A 53 -1.04 -5.84 13.49
CA ASP A 53 -1.43 -4.49 13.10
C ASP A 53 -0.18 -3.67 12.78
N PRO A 54 0.01 -3.20 11.53
CA PRO A 54 1.20 -2.44 11.17
C PRO A 54 1.30 -1.08 11.87
N VAL A 55 0.21 -0.57 12.45
CA VAL A 55 0.18 0.69 13.19
C VAL A 55 0.57 0.47 14.64
N THR A 56 -0.15 -0.39 15.36
CA THR A 56 0.06 -0.59 16.81
C THR A 56 1.08 -1.67 17.15
N GLN A 57 1.54 -2.44 16.15
CA GLN A 57 2.40 -3.62 16.32
C GLN A 57 1.79 -4.72 17.21
N ARG A 58 0.48 -4.66 17.46
CA ARG A 58 -0.22 -5.68 18.25
C ARG A 58 -0.73 -6.79 17.35
N VAL A 59 -0.64 -8.02 17.83
CA VAL A 59 -1.31 -9.15 17.20
C VAL A 59 -2.79 -9.09 17.56
N MET A 60 -3.65 -9.18 16.55
CA MET A 60 -5.09 -9.16 16.74
C MET A 60 -5.78 -10.10 15.75
N THR A 61 -6.98 -10.52 16.10
CA THR A 61 -7.83 -11.35 15.25
C THR A 61 -9.06 -10.54 14.88
N LEU A 62 -9.35 -10.45 13.58
CA LEU A 62 -10.58 -9.82 13.11
C LEU A 62 -11.66 -10.89 12.94
N PRO A 63 -12.87 -10.65 13.46
CA PRO A 63 -13.86 -11.70 13.73
C PRO A 63 -14.54 -12.24 12.47
N GLU A 64 -14.51 -11.50 11.36
CA GLU A 64 -15.23 -11.85 10.15
C GLU A 64 -14.42 -11.58 8.87
N ASN A 65 -14.83 -12.25 7.79
CA ASN A 65 -14.33 -12.04 6.44
C ASN A 65 -14.82 -10.70 5.90
N ALA A 66 -13.97 -9.68 5.97
CA ALA A 66 -14.29 -8.32 5.59
C ALA A 66 -13.04 -7.54 5.17
N VAL A 67 -13.26 -6.38 4.56
CA VAL A 67 -12.22 -5.38 4.30
C VAL A 67 -12.26 -4.38 5.44
N TYR A 68 -11.13 -4.22 6.11
CA TYR A 68 -11.01 -3.36 7.28
C TYR A 68 -10.08 -2.19 7.02
N ALA A 69 -10.38 -1.08 7.68
CA ALA A 69 -9.52 0.09 7.74
C ALA A 69 -9.16 0.43 9.19
N HIS A 70 -7.98 1.00 9.34
CA HIS A 70 -7.44 1.54 10.57
C HIS A 70 -6.75 2.87 10.30
N SER A 71 -6.90 3.84 11.19
CA SER A 71 -6.19 5.10 11.08
C SER A 71 -5.62 5.58 12.40
N THR A 72 -4.44 6.22 12.38
CA THR A 72 -3.85 6.88 13.56
C THR A 72 -4.46 8.25 13.86
N VAL A 73 -5.30 8.77 12.97
CA VAL A 73 -6.00 10.04 13.11
C VAL A 73 -7.50 9.81 12.96
N ASP A 74 -8.30 10.78 13.40
CA ASP A 74 -9.73 10.75 13.12
C ASP A 74 -9.95 10.83 11.62
N SER A 75 -10.73 9.89 11.08
CA SER A 75 -10.99 9.78 9.65
C SER A 75 -12.47 9.52 9.43
N PRO A 76 -13.08 10.12 8.39
CA PRO A 76 -14.45 9.78 7.99
C PRO A 76 -14.67 8.29 7.72
N LEU A 77 -13.60 7.55 7.36
CA LEU A 77 -13.66 6.13 7.04
C LEU A 77 -13.59 5.22 8.28
N THR A 78 -12.82 5.60 9.29
CA THR A 78 -12.57 4.77 10.49
C THR A 78 -13.25 5.31 11.75
N GLY A 79 -13.79 6.53 11.68
CA GLY A 79 -14.22 7.30 12.84
C GLY A 79 -13.01 7.68 13.69
N LYS A 80 -13.05 7.32 14.97
CA LYS A 80 -12.00 7.64 15.94
C LYS A 80 -10.65 7.04 15.56
N ALA A 81 -9.58 7.77 15.84
CA ALA A 81 -8.21 7.29 15.77
C ALA A 81 -8.02 5.96 16.53
N ASN A 82 -7.08 5.16 16.03
CA ASN A 82 -6.64 3.89 16.57
C ASN A 82 -7.74 2.82 16.71
N SER A 83 -8.76 2.88 15.84
CA SER A 83 -9.88 1.93 15.80
C SER A 83 -9.97 1.22 14.46
N TRP A 84 -10.04 -0.11 14.49
CA TRP A 84 -10.33 -0.92 13.30
C TRP A 84 -11.84 -0.89 12.99
N ARG A 85 -12.19 -0.67 11.72
CA ARG A 85 -13.57 -0.64 11.22
C ARG A 85 -13.71 -1.43 9.93
N ILE A 86 -14.89 -1.99 9.72
CA ILE A 86 -15.26 -2.66 8.48
C ILE A 86 -15.64 -1.59 7.45
N LEU A 87 -14.94 -1.59 6.31
CA LEU A 87 -15.31 -0.80 5.14
C LEU A 87 -16.38 -1.50 4.30
N GLY A 88 -16.37 -2.83 4.30
CA GLY A 88 -17.31 -3.64 3.54
C GLY A 88 -16.87 -5.08 3.44
N ARG A 89 -17.57 -5.83 2.59
CA ARG A 89 -17.30 -7.24 2.34
C ARG A 89 -16.36 -7.43 1.13
N PRO A 90 -15.71 -8.59 0.99
CA PRO A 90 -14.79 -8.84 -0.12
C PRO A 90 -15.40 -8.65 -1.52
N GLU A 91 -16.69 -8.90 -1.71
CA GLU A 91 -17.40 -8.64 -2.97
C GLU A 91 -17.45 -7.14 -3.35
N HIS A 92 -17.26 -6.24 -2.38
CA HIS A 92 -17.21 -4.79 -2.61
C HIS A 92 -15.78 -4.27 -2.81
N LEU A 93 -14.78 -5.16 -2.89
CA LEU A 93 -13.37 -4.75 -2.93
C LEU A 93 -13.05 -3.81 -4.10
N GLY A 94 -13.65 -4.04 -5.28
CA GLY A 94 -13.49 -3.16 -6.43
C GLY A 94 -13.97 -1.73 -6.14
N SER A 95 -15.16 -1.58 -5.56
CA SER A 95 -15.71 -0.27 -5.17
C SER A 95 -14.90 0.40 -4.07
N ILE A 96 -14.39 -0.36 -3.10
CA ILE A 96 -13.50 0.15 -2.04
C ILE A 96 -12.18 0.65 -2.65
N ALA A 97 -11.58 -0.12 -3.56
CA ALA A 97 -10.33 0.26 -4.19
C ALA A 97 -10.47 1.51 -5.07
N ALA A 98 -11.57 1.62 -5.83
CA ALA A 98 -11.92 2.82 -6.58
C ALA A 98 -12.09 4.03 -5.66
N TYR A 99 -12.85 3.87 -4.57
CA TYR A 99 -13.02 4.93 -3.59
C TYR A 99 -11.68 5.41 -3.01
N LEU A 100 -10.79 4.48 -2.63
CA LEU A 100 -9.47 4.84 -2.08
C LEU A 100 -8.60 5.59 -3.10
N ALA A 101 -8.63 5.17 -4.37
CA ALA A 101 -7.90 5.84 -5.44
C ALA A 101 -8.47 7.24 -5.75
N ASP A 102 -9.79 7.38 -5.80
CA ASP A 102 -10.47 8.65 -6.07
C ASP A 102 -10.24 9.67 -4.96
N HIS A 103 -10.17 9.21 -3.71
CA HIS A 103 -9.90 10.05 -2.53
C HIS A 103 -8.41 10.25 -2.27
N THR A 104 -7.53 9.69 -3.10
CA THR A 104 -6.09 10.00 -3.08
C THR A 104 -5.83 11.31 -3.85
N PRO A 105 -5.10 12.29 -3.29
CA PRO A 105 -4.70 13.50 -4.00
C PRO A 105 -3.98 13.18 -5.30
N LYS A 106 -4.32 13.85 -6.41
CA LYS A 106 -3.74 13.56 -7.73
C LYS A 106 -2.21 13.53 -7.74
N ALA A 107 -1.58 14.46 -7.01
CA ALA A 107 -0.13 14.57 -6.89
C ALA A 107 0.54 13.34 -6.21
N GLU A 108 -0.22 12.57 -5.43
CA GLU A 108 0.27 11.40 -4.69
C GLU A 108 -0.02 10.08 -5.40
N ARG A 109 -0.99 10.05 -6.33
CA ARG A 109 -1.48 8.80 -6.94
C ARG A 109 -0.38 7.98 -7.61
N TYR A 110 0.54 8.64 -8.33
CA TYR A 110 1.65 7.96 -9.00
C TYR A 110 2.63 7.33 -8.00
N ALA A 111 3.06 8.09 -6.99
CA ALA A 111 3.97 7.60 -5.96
C ALA A 111 3.35 6.42 -5.21
N LEU A 112 2.07 6.56 -4.82
CA LEU A 112 1.33 5.51 -4.12
C LEU A 112 1.16 4.26 -4.98
N MET A 113 0.93 4.40 -6.28
CA MET A 113 0.86 3.28 -7.22
C MET A 113 2.18 2.49 -7.23
N ILE A 114 3.33 3.17 -7.25
CA ILE A 114 4.65 2.52 -7.18
C ILE A 114 4.82 1.78 -5.84
N ASP A 115 4.43 2.40 -4.72
CA ASP A 115 4.49 1.77 -3.40
C ASP A 115 3.61 0.51 -3.31
N VAL A 116 2.41 0.57 -3.88
CA VAL A 116 1.49 -0.58 -3.96
C VAL A 116 2.09 -1.69 -4.81
N MET A 117 2.68 -1.38 -5.97
CA MET A 117 3.36 -2.38 -6.81
C MET A 117 4.55 -3.01 -6.08
N ASN A 118 5.33 -2.22 -5.34
CA ASN A 118 6.43 -2.73 -4.54
C ASN A 118 5.92 -3.65 -3.41
N ALA A 119 4.82 -3.27 -2.75
CA ALA A 119 4.20 -4.09 -1.70
C ALA A 119 3.65 -5.43 -2.24
N MET A 120 3.15 -5.46 -3.47
CA MET A 120 2.72 -6.70 -4.14
C MET A 120 3.88 -7.64 -4.48
N ASN A 121 5.07 -7.10 -4.68
CA ASN A 121 6.29 -7.87 -4.98
C ASN A 121 7.10 -8.22 -3.73
N ALA A 122 6.80 -7.59 -2.59
CA ALA A 122 7.43 -7.92 -1.33
C ALA A 122 6.94 -9.30 -0.85
N PRO A 123 7.84 -10.18 -0.35
CA PRO A 123 7.42 -11.45 0.23
C PRO A 123 6.44 -11.18 1.37
N THR A 124 5.27 -11.80 1.32
CA THR A 124 4.26 -11.70 2.37
C THR A 124 4.87 -12.16 3.70
N PRO A 125 4.69 -11.41 4.81
CA PRO A 125 5.27 -11.75 6.11
C PRO A 125 4.87 -13.13 6.64
N GLU A 126 3.82 -13.73 6.09
CA GLU A 126 3.32 -15.07 6.43
C GLU A 126 4.32 -16.18 6.05
N HIS A 127 5.38 -15.88 5.28
CA HIS A 127 6.42 -16.84 4.89
C HIS A 127 7.87 -16.41 5.18
N THR A 128 8.11 -15.31 5.90
CA THR A 128 9.50 -14.82 6.11
C THR A 128 10.03 -15.17 7.49
N VAL A 129 10.25 -16.46 7.75
CA VAL A 129 11.25 -16.89 8.74
C VAL A 129 12.51 -17.28 7.96
N LYS A 130 13.56 -16.46 8.10
CA LYS A 130 14.91 -16.55 7.50
C LYS A 130 15.06 -16.04 6.07
N GLY A 131 15.62 -14.83 5.92
CA GLY A 131 16.23 -14.41 4.65
C GLY A 131 16.31 -12.91 4.39
N LEU A 132 16.60 -12.07 5.39
CA LEU A 132 16.61 -10.61 5.23
C LEU A 132 18.03 -10.06 5.10
N THR A 133 18.70 -10.37 3.99
CA THR A 133 19.89 -9.63 3.52
C THR A 133 20.07 -9.60 1.99
N ALA A 134 19.15 -10.14 1.18
CA ALA A 134 19.45 -10.42 -0.24
C ALA A 134 18.57 -9.73 -1.31
N SER A 135 17.64 -8.83 -0.98
CA SER A 135 16.72 -8.29 -2.00
C SER A 135 16.50 -6.78 -1.96
N LEU A 136 17.59 -6.03 -2.12
CA LEU A 136 17.51 -4.68 -2.68
C LEU A 136 17.73 -4.76 -4.18
N SER A 137 16.79 -4.22 -4.96
CA SER A 137 16.90 -4.14 -6.42
C SER A 137 18.04 -3.19 -6.82
N PRO A 138 18.67 -3.37 -8.00
CA PRO A 138 19.77 -2.52 -8.47
C PRO A 138 19.43 -1.02 -8.51
N VAL A 139 18.15 -0.68 -8.72
CA VAL A 139 17.66 0.70 -8.76
C VAL A 139 17.69 1.35 -7.37
N GLN A 140 17.37 0.60 -6.31
CA GLN A 140 17.46 1.08 -4.92
C GLN A 140 18.91 1.26 -4.47
N LYS A 141 19.83 0.40 -4.95
CA LYS A 141 21.28 0.57 -4.73
C LYS A 141 21.81 1.83 -5.41
N ALA A 142 21.36 2.13 -6.62
CA ALA A 142 21.80 3.31 -7.37
C ALA A 142 21.33 4.64 -6.74
N TRP A 143 20.15 4.66 -6.11
CA TRP A 143 19.66 5.84 -5.40
C TRP A 143 20.41 6.09 -4.08
N ALA A 144 20.73 5.03 -3.34
CA ALA A 144 21.50 5.14 -2.09
C ALA A 144 22.93 5.65 -2.31
N THR A 145 23.56 5.29 -3.43
CA THR A 145 24.93 5.74 -3.77
C THR A 145 25.01 7.11 -4.43
N SER A 146 23.88 7.67 -4.88
CA SER A 146 23.84 8.98 -5.56
C SER A 146 23.59 10.16 -4.61
N THR A 147 23.46 9.89 -3.30
CA THR A 147 23.28 10.93 -2.28
C THR A 147 24.63 11.21 -1.61
N PRO A 148 25.32 12.33 -1.91
CA PRO A 148 26.51 12.72 -1.17
C PRO A 148 26.08 13.14 0.23
N GLY A 149 26.22 12.24 1.21
CA GLY A 149 25.90 12.55 2.61
C GLY A 149 25.65 11.37 3.54
N ILE A 150 25.44 10.15 3.03
CA ILE A 150 25.30 8.97 3.89
C ILE A 150 26.57 8.14 3.81
N GLY A 151 27.59 8.62 4.52
CA GLY A 151 28.75 7.81 4.86
C GLY A 151 28.34 6.65 5.77
N ASN A 152 28.85 5.46 5.44
CA ASN A 152 29.14 4.33 6.32
C ASN A 152 28.22 4.12 7.52
N ILE A 153 27.25 3.21 7.37
CA ILE A 153 26.86 2.32 8.46
C ILE A 153 26.68 0.91 7.87
N TRP A 154 27.77 0.14 7.97
CA TRP A 154 27.98 -1.32 7.85
C TRP A 154 27.22 -2.11 6.77
#